data_AF-A0A2R7UF68-F1
#
_entry.id   AF-A0A2R7UF68-F1
#
_cell.length_a   1.000
_cell.length_b   1.000
_cell.length_c   1.000
_cell.angle_alpha   90.00
_cell.angle_beta   90.00
_cell.angle_gamma   90.00
#
_symmetry.space_group_name_H-M   'P 1'
#
loop_
_entity.id
_entity.type
_entity.pdbx_description
1 polymer ?
#
loop_
_entity_poly.entity_id
_entity_poly.type
_entity_poly.pdbx_seq_one_letter_code
_entity_poly.pdbx_strand_id
1 'polypeptide(L)'
;MSDSYGAKADSRKGQQFYGFAIHCRLIAAAYLQTLNNLPQELWQMEEMETILAPGGRFAVKVAAWEARNSQWVYVPSLLDRQTQAVIFAFADPRWSMDQATWRSHATVHFVLRKFPGDHHPATLELLVNCANQTAVVVAGTEHKLAEIEQVLEAAFEKKPSAS
;
A
#
# COMPACT_ATOMS: atom_id res chain seq x y z
N MET A 1 -52.16 2.11 7.45
CA MET A 1 -51.64 2.44 6.11
C MET A 1 -50.54 3.46 6.31
N SER A 2 -49.31 2.96 6.45
CA SER A 2 -48.25 2.95 5.40
C SER A 2 -47.45 4.25 5.50
N ASP A 3 -46.31 4.24 6.21
CA ASP A 3 -44.94 4.29 5.66
C ASP A 3 -44.61 5.66 5.02
N SER A 4 -43.45 6.30 5.20
CA SER A 4 -42.11 5.73 5.30
C SER A 4 -41.11 6.73 5.91
N TYR A 5 -40.15 6.16 6.62
CA TYR A 5 -38.88 6.75 7.03
C TYR A 5 -38.10 7.34 5.84
N GLY A 6 -37.58 8.57 6.01
CA GLY A 6 -36.56 9.16 5.15
C GLY A 6 -35.26 9.37 5.92
N ALA A 7 -34.55 8.28 6.23
CA ALA A 7 -33.22 8.35 6.80
C ALA A 7 -32.22 8.83 5.73
N LYS A 8 -31.65 10.03 5.93
CA LYS A 8 -30.47 10.48 5.19
C LYS A 8 -29.29 9.56 5.56
N ALA A 9 -28.85 8.73 4.63
CA ALA A 9 -27.63 7.95 4.79
C ALA A 9 -26.41 8.90 4.76
N ASP A 10 -25.84 9.17 5.93
CA ASP A 10 -24.52 9.78 6.08
C ASP A 10 -23.46 8.74 5.70
N SER A 11 -23.02 8.78 4.44
CA SER A 11 -22.03 7.85 3.86
C SER A 11 -20.59 8.15 4.26
N ARG A 12 -20.35 8.71 5.45
CA ARG A 12 -19.01 9.07 5.98
C ARG A 12 -18.55 8.23 7.17
N LYS A 13 -19.03 6.99 7.29
CA LYS A 13 -18.54 6.03 8.30
C LYS A 13 -17.88 4.84 7.61
N GLY A 14 -16.54 4.80 7.65
CA GLY A 14 -15.79 3.61 7.25
C GLY A 14 -14.43 3.83 6.54
N GLN A 15 -13.84 5.02 6.56
CA GLN A 15 -12.44 5.16 6.11
C GLN A 15 -11.53 4.51 7.16
N GLN A 16 -11.17 3.24 6.95
CA GLN A 16 -10.13 2.56 7.72
C GLN A 16 -8.77 3.16 7.33
N PHE A 17 -8.15 3.85 8.27
CA PHE A 17 -6.77 4.35 8.17
C PHE A 17 -5.82 3.21 8.55
N TYR A 18 -5.21 2.56 7.57
CA TYR A 18 -4.39 1.36 7.81
C TYR A 18 -2.93 1.67 8.20
N GLY A 19 -2.42 2.87 7.89
CA GLY A 19 -0.99 3.20 8.09
C GLY A 19 -0.49 3.04 9.54
N PHE A 20 -1.30 3.40 10.54
CA PHE A 20 -0.91 3.28 11.96
C PHE A 20 -1.11 1.86 12.51
N ALA A 21 -2.13 1.14 12.04
CA ALA A 21 -2.44 -0.22 12.50
C ALA A 21 -1.39 -1.24 12.05
N ILE A 22 -0.86 -1.08 10.82
CA ILE A 22 0.24 -1.90 10.25
C ILE A 22 1.50 -1.78 11.13
N HIS A 23 1.86 -0.56 11.50
CA HIS A 23 3.08 -0.30 12.28
C HIS A 23 3.00 -0.87 13.71
N CYS A 24 1.87 -0.69 14.41
CA CYS A 24 1.72 -1.17 15.79
C CYS A 24 1.73 -2.69 15.92
N ARG A 25 1.14 -3.43 14.96
CA ARG A 25 1.11 -4.90 15.02
C ARG A 25 2.48 -5.51 14.78
N LEU A 26 3.27 -4.93 13.88
CA LEU A 26 4.61 -5.42 13.57
C LEU A 26 5.61 -5.09 14.68
N ILE A 27 5.50 -3.92 15.32
CA ILE A 27 6.26 -3.63 16.55
C ILE A 27 5.90 -4.63 17.66
N ALA A 28 4.62 -4.95 17.83
CA ALA A 28 4.19 -5.93 18.82
C ALA A 28 4.72 -7.35 18.50
N ALA A 29 4.75 -7.74 17.22
CA ALA A 29 5.34 -9.00 16.79
C ALA A 29 6.87 -9.04 17.05
N ALA A 30 7.60 -8.00 16.67
CA ALA A 30 9.04 -7.88 16.94
C ALA A 30 9.37 -7.88 18.45
N TYR A 31 8.51 -7.26 19.26
CA TYR A 31 8.63 -7.29 20.72
C TYR A 31 8.40 -8.70 21.29
N LEU A 32 7.38 -9.42 20.80
CA LEU A 32 7.11 -10.82 21.19
C LEU A 32 8.19 -11.80 20.71
N GLN A 33 8.84 -11.53 19.56
CA GLN A 33 9.97 -12.31 19.05
C GLN A 33 11.19 -12.24 19.99
N THR A 34 11.49 -11.05 20.52
CA THR A 34 12.58 -10.83 21.49
C THR A 34 12.35 -11.62 22.79
N LEU A 35 11.09 -11.83 23.18
CA LEU A 35 10.73 -12.54 24.40
C LEU A 35 10.77 -14.07 24.29
N ASN A 36 10.68 -14.65 23.08
CA ASN A 36 10.43 -16.09 22.88
C ASN A 36 11.59 -16.90 22.25
N ASN A 37 12.75 -16.29 21.95
CA ASN A 37 13.99 -17.00 21.55
C ASN A 37 13.80 -18.03 20.40
N LEU A 38 12.94 -17.73 19.43
CA LEU A 38 12.67 -18.61 18.28
C LEU A 38 13.81 -18.54 17.24
N PRO A 39 14.20 -19.65 16.60
CA PRO A 39 15.27 -19.66 15.59
C PRO A 39 14.93 -18.78 14.37
N GLN A 40 15.93 -18.07 13.83
CA GLN A 40 15.77 -17.16 12.68
C GLN A 40 15.38 -17.81 11.34
N GLU A 41 15.41 -19.14 11.24
CA GLU A 41 15.31 -19.86 9.96
C GLU A 41 13.87 -20.07 9.45
N LEU A 42 12.85 -19.55 10.16
CA LEU A 42 11.43 -19.64 9.77
C LEU A 42 10.81 -18.31 9.29
N TRP A 43 11.59 -17.24 9.06
CA TRP A 43 11.06 -15.86 8.96
C TRP A 43 11.26 -15.13 7.63
N GLN A 44 11.31 -15.81 6.48
CA GLN A 44 11.48 -15.09 5.20
C GLN A 44 10.19 -14.51 4.57
N MET A 45 9.00 -14.77 5.13
CA MET A 45 7.75 -14.17 4.65
C MET A 45 6.72 -14.14 5.80
N GLU A 46 6.87 -13.24 6.78
CA GLU A 46 5.78 -13.05 7.78
C GLU A 46 4.50 -12.62 7.06
N GLU A 47 3.41 -13.26 7.44
CA GLU A 47 2.10 -13.29 6.79
C GLU A 47 1.45 -11.90 6.61
N MET A 48 1.84 -11.24 5.52
CA MET A 48 1.03 -10.50 4.55
C MET A 48 -0.32 -9.94 5.03
N GLU A 49 -0.31 -8.72 5.57
CA GLU A 49 -1.55 -7.98 5.81
C GLU A 49 -2.28 -7.77 4.47
N THR A 50 -3.55 -8.18 4.42
CA THR A 50 -4.40 -8.08 3.24
C THR A 50 -5.51 -7.07 3.47
N ILE A 51 -5.51 -5.98 2.72
CA ILE A 51 -6.51 -4.91 2.78
C ILE A 51 -7.51 -5.12 1.64
N LEU A 52 -8.71 -5.59 1.97
CA LEU A 52 -9.75 -5.88 0.99
C LEU A 52 -10.42 -4.59 0.48
N ALA A 53 -10.65 -4.53 -0.83
CA ALA A 53 -11.53 -3.53 -1.40
C ALA A 53 -12.98 -3.71 -0.91
N PRO A 54 -13.79 -2.65 -0.87
CA PRO A 54 -15.23 -2.78 -0.77
C PRO A 54 -15.75 -3.76 -1.84
N GLY A 55 -16.53 -4.77 -1.43
CA GLY A 55 -16.98 -5.85 -2.32
C GLY A 55 -16.00 -7.02 -2.48
N GLY A 56 -14.77 -6.91 -1.97
CA GLY A 56 -13.86 -8.05 -1.73
C GLY A 56 -13.20 -8.65 -2.99
N ARG A 57 -13.48 -8.15 -4.20
CA ARG A 57 -12.82 -8.63 -5.42
C ARG A 57 -11.33 -8.31 -5.45
N PHE A 58 -10.96 -7.07 -5.16
CA PHE A 58 -9.56 -6.66 -5.16
C PHE A 58 -9.00 -6.63 -3.73
N ALA A 59 -7.69 -6.78 -3.62
CA ALA A 59 -6.99 -6.64 -2.35
C ALA A 59 -5.59 -6.05 -2.54
N VAL A 60 -5.15 -5.28 -1.55
CA VAL A 60 -3.74 -4.94 -1.36
C VAL A 60 -3.13 -5.99 -0.46
N LYS A 61 -2.02 -6.60 -0.86
CA LYS A 61 -1.16 -7.41 0.00
C LYS A 61 0.14 -6.66 0.27
N VAL A 62 0.62 -6.70 1.50
CA VAL A 62 1.82 -5.97 1.91
C VAL A 62 2.90 -6.97 2.35
N ALA A 63 4.05 -6.93 1.70
CA ALA A 63 5.26 -7.60 2.16
C ALA A 63 6.11 -6.61 2.97
N ALA A 64 6.59 -7.00 4.14
CA ALA A 64 7.40 -6.16 5.01
C ALA A 64 8.83 -6.69 5.12
N TRP A 65 9.81 -5.80 5.11
CA TRP A 65 11.20 -6.14 5.42
C TRP A 65 11.89 -5.00 6.16
N GLU A 66 12.87 -5.35 7.00
CA GLU A 66 13.68 -4.38 7.74
C GLU A 66 14.89 -3.97 6.89
N ALA A 67 15.00 -2.67 6.60
CA ALA A 67 16.06 -2.15 5.75
C ALA A 67 17.32 -1.80 6.54
N ARG A 68 17.20 -1.04 7.63
CA ARG A 68 18.30 -0.67 8.53
C ARG A 68 17.77 -0.05 9.83
N ASN A 69 18.38 -0.32 10.98
CA ASN A 69 18.09 0.34 12.26
C ASN A 69 16.59 0.43 12.57
N SER A 70 15.84 -0.67 12.47
CA SER A 70 14.39 -0.71 12.67
C SER A 70 13.58 0.18 11.71
N GLN A 71 14.16 0.59 10.59
CA GLN A 71 13.42 1.21 9.49
C GLN A 71 12.83 0.10 8.62
N TRP A 72 11.50 0.06 8.57
CA TRP A 72 10.75 -0.92 7.81
C TRP A 72 10.29 -0.38 6.46
N VAL A 73 10.26 -1.26 5.47
CA VAL A 73 9.71 -1.01 4.14
C VAL A 73 8.52 -1.94 3.93
N TYR A 74 7.40 -1.36 3.51
CA TYR A 74 6.12 -2.04 3.32
C TYR A 74 5.76 -2.08 1.85
N VAL A 75 6.17 -3.12 1.13
CA VAL A 75 6.00 -3.23 -0.32
C VAL A 75 4.57 -3.68 -0.65
N PRO A 76 3.73 -2.83 -1.28
CA PRO A 76 2.38 -3.23 -1.64
C PRO A 76 2.38 -4.01 -2.96
N SER A 77 1.44 -4.93 -3.06
CA SER A 77 1.02 -5.59 -4.31
C SER A 77 -0.50 -5.61 -4.38
N LEU A 78 -1.04 -5.58 -5.59
CA LEU A 78 -2.46 -5.61 -5.86
C LEU A 78 -2.84 -6.93 -6.50
N LEU A 79 -3.96 -7.49 -6.04
CA LEU A 79 -4.47 -8.78 -6.50
C LEU A 79 -5.94 -8.68 -6.88
N ASP A 80 -6.29 -9.35 -7.96
CA ASP A 80 -7.67 -9.72 -8.26
C ASP A 80 -7.93 -11.10 -7.65
N ARG A 81 -8.75 -11.14 -6.60
CA ARG A 81 -9.09 -12.38 -5.88
C ARG A 81 -10.07 -13.25 -6.65
N GLN A 82 -10.73 -12.74 -7.67
CA GLN A 82 -11.59 -13.56 -8.52
C GLN A 82 -10.75 -14.44 -9.45
N THR A 83 -9.67 -13.88 -10.01
CA THR A 83 -8.76 -14.60 -10.92
C THR A 83 -7.51 -15.14 -10.23
N GLN A 84 -7.29 -14.77 -8.96
CA GLN A 84 -6.05 -15.01 -8.20
C GLN A 84 -4.80 -14.41 -8.86
N ALA A 85 -4.97 -13.45 -9.78
CA ALA A 85 -3.87 -12.80 -10.47
C ALA A 85 -3.31 -11.62 -9.66
N VAL A 86 -1.99 -11.46 -9.67
CA VAL A 86 -1.34 -10.22 -9.27
C VAL A 86 -1.50 -9.23 -10.42
N ILE A 87 -2.26 -8.15 -10.18
CA ILE A 87 -2.53 -7.12 -11.19
C ILE A 87 -1.44 -6.03 -11.19
N PHE A 88 -0.74 -5.86 -10.07
CA PHE A 88 0.39 -4.95 -9.96
C PHE A 88 1.27 -5.32 -8.76
N ALA A 89 2.58 -5.25 -8.94
CA ALA A 89 3.57 -5.34 -7.88
C ALA A 89 4.78 -4.50 -8.29
N PHE A 90 5.44 -3.89 -7.31
CA PHE A 90 6.71 -3.22 -7.54
C PHE A 90 7.82 -4.24 -7.80
N ALA A 91 8.64 -3.99 -8.81
CA ALA A 91 9.85 -4.76 -9.09
C ALA A 91 10.97 -4.37 -8.11
N ASP A 92 11.10 -3.07 -7.79
CA ASP A 92 12.02 -2.58 -6.78
C ASP A 92 11.42 -2.73 -5.36
N PRO A 93 11.99 -3.57 -4.48
CA PRO A 93 11.45 -3.82 -3.14
C PRO A 93 11.62 -2.62 -2.20
N ARG A 94 12.21 -1.50 -2.66
CA ARG A 94 12.42 -0.29 -1.87
C ARG A 94 11.22 0.65 -1.87
N TRP A 95 10.21 0.38 -2.68
CA TRP A 95 8.94 1.08 -2.60
C TRP A 95 8.20 0.70 -1.33
N SER A 96 7.89 1.70 -0.51
CA SER A 96 7.12 1.53 0.72
C SER A 96 5.79 2.25 0.60
N MET A 97 4.73 1.56 1.00
CA MET A 97 3.42 2.13 1.22
C MET A 97 3.33 2.68 2.64
N ASP A 98 3.06 3.97 2.77
CA ASP A 98 2.72 4.58 4.05
C ASP A 98 1.20 4.51 4.32
N GLN A 99 0.40 4.61 3.27
CA GLN A 99 -1.05 4.50 3.36
C GLN A 99 -1.65 3.83 2.12
N ALA A 100 -2.66 2.98 2.33
CA ALA A 100 -3.61 2.56 1.31
C ALA A 100 -5.03 2.94 1.74
N THR A 101 -5.82 3.46 0.82
CA THR A 101 -7.22 3.81 1.05
C THR A 101 -8.05 3.50 -0.18
N TRP A 102 -8.95 2.53 -0.07
CA TRP A 102 -9.93 2.26 -1.12
C TRP A 102 -10.89 3.45 -1.25
N ARG A 103 -10.94 4.03 -2.45
CA ARG A 103 -11.87 5.11 -2.83
C ARG A 103 -13.16 4.58 -3.43
N SER A 104 -13.12 3.35 -3.95
CA SER A 104 -14.27 2.62 -4.48
C SER A 104 -14.02 1.11 -4.36
N HIS A 105 -14.91 0.28 -4.91
CA HIS A 105 -14.74 -1.18 -4.97
C HIS A 105 -13.58 -1.64 -5.88
N ALA A 106 -13.03 -0.76 -6.72
CA ALA A 106 -11.95 -1.08 -7.66
C ALA A 106 -10.86 -0.01 -7.73
N THR A 107 -10.94 1.06 -6.93
CA THR A 107 -9.98 2.15 -6.95
C THR A 107 -9.30 2.30 -5.60
N VAL A 108 -7.99 2.20 -5.55
CA VAL A 108 -7.19 2.41 -4.34
C VAL A 108 -6.30 3.63 -4.51
N HIS A 109 -6.21 4.42 -3.45
CA HIS A 109 -5.28 5.52 -3.31
C HIS A 109 -4.12 5.10 -2.41
N PHE A 110 -2.91 5.18 -2.91
CA PHE A 110 -1.68 4.95 -2.16
C PHE A 110 -0.94 6.25 -1.87
N VAL A 111 -0.39 6.34 -0.67
CA VAL A 111 0.71 7.26 -0.36
C VAL A 111 1.97 6.41 -0.26
N LEU A 112 2.92 6.70 -1.14
CA LEU A 112 4.14 5.92 -1.33
C LEU A 112 5.37 6.76 -0.96
N ARG A 113 6.39 6.11 -0.43
CA ARG A 113 7.74 6.64 -0.29
C ARG A 113 8.73 5.62 -0.82
N LYS A 114 9.97 6.03 -1.07
CA LYS A 114 11.03 5.13 -1.48
C LYS A 114 12.15 5.09 -0.43
N PHE A 115 12.79 3.95 -0.30
CA PHE A 115 13.96 3.78 0.55
C PHE A 115 15.24 3.74 -0.30
N PRO A 116 16.36 4.34 0.14
CA PRO A 116 16.45 5.33 1.21
C PRO A 116 15.66 6.60 0.87
N GLY A 117 15.20 7.32 1.91
CA GLY A 117 14.31 8.49 1.76
C GLY A 117 15.03 9.79 1.37
N ASP A 118 16.10 9.71 0.57
CA ASP A 118 16.92 10.83 0.13
C ASP A 118 16.45 11.46 -1.19
N HIS A 119 15.15 11.37 -1.48
CA HIS A 119 14.51 11.89 -2.68
C HIS A 119 13.54 13.06 -2.38
N HIS A 120 13.22 13.86 -3.39
CA HIS A 120 12.16 14.86 -3.35
C HIS A 120 11.16 14.63 -4.50
N PRO A 121 9.84 14.71 -4.28
CA PRO A 121 9.16 14.87 -3.00
C PRO A 121 9.39 13.66 -2.06
N ALA A 122 9.13 13.83 -0.75
CA ALA A 122 9.33 12.76 0.24
C ALA A 122 8.32 11.61 0.10
N THR A 123 7.15 11.91 -0.48
CA THR A 123 6.10 10.95 -0.79
C THR A 123 5.52 11.23 -2.16
N LEU A 124 4.95 10.21 -2.78
CA LEU A 124 4.16 10.28 -4.00
C LEU A 124 2.77 9.72 -3.75
N GLU A 125 1.76 10.34 -4.36
CA GLU A 125 0.38 9.87 -4.30
C GLU A 125 0.03 9.16 -5.61
N LEU A 126 -0.50 7.94 -5.50
CA LEU A 126 -0.84 7.09 -6.63
C LEU A 126 -2.31 6.64 -6.52
N LEU A 127 -3.10 6.92 -7.55
CA LEU A 127 -4.47 6.43 -7.67
C LEU A 127 -4.53 5.30 -8.69
N VAL A 128 -4.79 4.08 -8.25
CA VAL A 128 -4.87 2.89 -9.10
C VAL A 128 -6.32 2.50 -9.35
N ASN A 129 -6.69 2.30 -10.61
CA ASN A 129 -7.93 1.66 -11.02
C ASN A 129 -7.65 0.19 -11.39
N CYS A 130 -7.98 -0.71 -10.47
CA CYS A 130 -7.74 -2.15 -10.61
C CYS A 130 -8.53 -2.79 -11.75
N ALA A 131 -9.73 -2.27 -12.07
CA ALA A 131 -10.56 -2.83 -13.13
C ALA A 131 -10.01 -2.52 -14.52
N ASN A 132 -9.46 -1.31 -14.71
CA ASN A 132 -8.88 -0.88 -15.98
C ASN A 132 -7.38 -1.18 -16.08
N GLN A 133 -6.75 -1.62 -15.00
CA GLN A 133 -5.29 -1.79 -14.88
C GLN A 133 -4.51 -0.53 -15.27
N THR A 134 -5.03 0.61 -14.83
CA THR A 134 -4.43 1.92 -15.03
C THR A 134 -4.18 2.61 -13.70
N ALA A 135 -3.30 3.61 -13.71
CA ALA A 135 -3.07 4.45 -12.56
C ALA A 135 -2.66 5.87 -12.94
N VAL A 136 -2.87 6.80 -12.01
CA VAL A 136 -2.52 8.20 -12.12
C VAL A 136 -1.64 8.56 -10.93
N VAL A 137 -0.43 9.05 -11.18
CA VAL A 137 0.36 9.78 -10.17
C VAL A 137 -0.26 11.16 -10.07
N VAL A 138 -0.61 11.64 -8.87
CA VAL A 138 -1.46 12.83 -8.68
C VAL A 138 -1.05 14.02 -9.56
N ALA A 139 -2.04 14.63 -10.22
CA ALA A 139 -1.90 15.71 -11.23
C ALA A 139 -1.20 15.32 -12.54
N GLY A 140 -0.93 14.03 -12.75
CA GLY A 140 -0.35 13.47 -13.96
C GLY A 140 -1.36 12.90 -14.96
N THR A 141 -0.84 12.24 -15.99
CA THR A 141 -1.63 11.51 -16.98
C THR A 141 -1.97 10.11 -16.46
N GLU A 142 -3.00 9.48 -17.02
CA GLU A 142 -3.27 8.06 -16.77
C GLU A 142 -2.25 7.20 -17.53
N HIS A 143 -1.66 6.24 -16.83
CA HIS A 143 -0.68 5.29 -17.36
C HIS A 143 -1.13 3.85 -17.11
N LYS A 144 -0.63 2.91 -17.91
CA LYS A 144 -0.82 1.48 -17.65
C LYS A 144 -0.06 1.06 -16.39
N LEU A 145 -0.58 0.09 -15.65
CA LEU A 145 0.09 -0.42 -14.45
C LEU A 145 1.48 -1.01 -14.73
N ALA A 146 1.74 -1.53 -15.93
CA ALA A 146 3.06 -2.02 -16.31
C ALA A 146 4.13 -0.91 -16.42
N GLU A 147 3.72 0.35 -16.60
CA GLU A 147 4.61 1.50 -16.80
C GLU A 147 4.73 2.34 -15.54
N ILE A 148 3.84 2.15 -14.56
CA ILE A 148 3.65 3.09 -13.45
C ILE A 148 4.87 3.20 -12.54
N GLU A 149 5.63 2.12 -12.35
CA GLU A 149 6.84 2.16 -11.54
C GLU A 149 7.86 3.11 -12.15
N GLN A 150 8.06 3.07 -13.47
CA GLN A 150 8.97 3.99 -14.16
C GLN A 150 8.49 5.45 -14.07
N VAL A 151 7.17 5.67 -14.15
CA VAL A 151 6.58 7.00 -13.97
C VAL A 151 6.83 7.52 -12.54
N LEU A 152 6.70 6.65 -11.54
CA LEU A 152 6.97 7.00 -10.14
C LEU A 152 8.46 7.27 -9.90
N GLU A 153 9.37 6.49 -10.50
CA GLU A 153 10.81 6.78 -10.44
C GLU A 153 11.15 8.14 -11.04
N ALA A 154 10.56 8.47 -12.20
CA ALA A 154 10.78 9.73 -12.89
C ALA A 154 10.18 10.93 -12.14
N ALA A 155 9.19 10.70 -11.28
CA ALA A 155 8.59 11.73 -10.45
C ALA A 155 9.47 12.15 -9.26
N PHE A 156 10.53 11.40 -8.95
CA PHE A 156 11.52 11.82 -7.95
C PHE A 156 12.65 12.64 -8.58
N GLU A 157 12.92 13.80 -7.98
CA GLU A 157 14.16 14.52 -8.15
C GLU A 157 15.25 13.84 -7.31
N LYS A 158 16.31 13.37 -7.98
CA LYS A 158 17.54 13.01 -7.28
C LYS A 158 18.16 14.30 -6.74
N LYS A 159 18.30 14.41 -5.41
CA LYS A 159 19.18 15.44 -4.85
C LYS A 159 20.57 15.29 -5.48
N PRO A 160 21.20 16.37 -5.97
CA PRO A 160 22.58 16.28 -6.39
C PRO A 160 23.41 15.78 -5.20
N SER A 161 24.19 14.73 -5.41
CA SER A 161 25.15 14.25 -4.43
C SER A 161 26.06 15.41 -4.06
N ALA A 162 26.06 15.82 -2.79
CA ALA A 162 27.05 16.77 -2.29
C ALA A 162 28.43 16.18 -2.58
N SER A 163 29.15 16.82 -3.52
CA SER A 163 30.56 16.54 -3.82
C SER A 163 31.46 17.18 -2.78
#